data_AF-A0A0F9CGQ7-F1
#
_entry.id   AF-A0A0F9CGQ7-F1
#
_cell.length_a   1.000
_cell.length_b   1.000
_cell.length_c   1.000
_cell.angle_alpha   90.00
_cell.angle_beta   90.00
_cell.angle_gamma   90.00
#
_symmetry.space_group_name_H-M   'P 1'
#
loop_
_entity.id
_entity.type
_entity.pdbx_description
1 polymer ?
#
loop_
_entity_poly.entity_id
_entity_poly.type
_entity_poly.pdbx_seq_one_letter_code
_entity_poly.pdbx_strand_id
1 'polypeptide(L)' 'MSKLEPVKFDDFKVGDSASFAKTITEADVTLFAGISGDFNPLHINEQFA' A
#
# COMPACT_ATOMS: atom_id res chain seq x y z
N MET A 1 -4.28 -17.39 -6.04
CA MET A 1 -3.22 -16.94 -5.11
C MET A 1 -1.95 -16.81 -5.90
N SER A 2 -1.32 -15.64 -5.93
CA SER A 2 0.01 -15.48 -6.55
C SER A 2 1.03 -16.25 -5.71
N LYS A 3 1.69 -17.23 -6.32
CA LYS A 3 2.78 -17.98 -5.67
C LYS A 3 4.01 -17.10 -5.60
N LEU A 4 4.19 -16.43 -4.46
CA LEU A 4 5.49 -15.89 -4.10
C LEU A 4 6.26 -17.05 -3.46
N GLU A 5 7.32 -17.48 -4.11
CA GLU A 5 8.20 -18.49 -3.55
C GLU A 5 9.25 -17.80 -2.66
N PRO A 6 9.55 -18.35 -1.47
CA PRO A 6 10.56 -17.78 -0.59
C PRO A 6 11.94 -17.83 -1.25
N VAL A 7 12.61 -16.68 -1.30
CA VAL A 7 13.98 -16.51 -1.81
C VAL A 7 14.95 -16.54 -0.63
N LYS A 8 16.08 -17.25 -0.74
CA LYS A 8 17.10 -17.24 0.32
C LYS A 8 17.86 -15.92 0.27
N PHE A 9 18.37 -15.49 1.42
CA PHE A 9 19.18 -14.27 1.48
C PHE A 9 20.38 -14.30 0.52
N ASP A 10 21.04 -15.46 0.39
CA ASP A 10 22.21 -15.65 -0.47
C ASP A 10 21.90 -15.58 -1.98
N ASP A 11 20.62 -15.60 -2.37
CA ASP A 11 20.21 -15.53 -3.77
C ASP A 11 20.10 -14.07 -4.26
N PHE A 12 20.04 -13.08 -3.36
CA PHE A 12 20.01 -11.66 -3.72
C PHE A 12 21.38 -11.19 -4.20
N LYS A 13 21.37 -10.41 -5.28
CA LYS A 13 22.57 -9.85 -5.90
C LYS A 13 22.51 -8.33 -5.89
N VAL A 14 23.68 -7.70 -5.81
CA VAL A 14 23.79 -6.24 -5.93
C VAL A 14 23.23 -5.83 -7.30
N GLY A 15 22.23 -4.95 -7.28
CA GLY A 15 21.51 -4.50 -8.48
C GLY A 15 20.12 -5.11 -8.66
N ASP A 16 19.72 -6.09 -7.84
CA ASP A 16 18.34 -6.59 -7.85
C ASP A 16 17.33 -5.48 -7.53
N SER A 17 16.21 -5.48 -8.24
CA SER A 17 15.12 -4.52 -8.05
C SER A 17 13.77 -5.16 -8.27
N ALA A 18 12.75 -4.60 -7.62
CA ALA A 18 11.35 -4.98 -7.81
C ALA A 18 10.49 -3.71 -7.78
N SER A 19 9.37 -3.74 -8.48
CA SER A 19 8.39 -2.65 -8.44
C SER A 19 6.98 -3.22 -8.35
N PHE A 20 6.11 -2.45 -7.70
CA PHE A 20 4.68 -2.70 -7.63
C PHE A 20 3.96 -1.38 -7.82
N ALA A 21 2.86 -1.41 -8.57
CA ALA A 21 2.02 -0.26 -8.79
C ALA A 21 0.56 -0.63 -8.52
N LYS A 22 -0.15 0.28 -7.89
CA LYS A 22 -1.59 0.20 -7.66
C LYS A 22 -2.18 1.59 -7.79
N THR A 23 -3.27 1.71 -8.53
CA THR A 23 -4.10 2.92 -8.51
C THR A 23 -4.78 3.03 -7.15
N ILE A 24 -4.51 4.12 -6.44
CA ILE A 24 -5.18 4.42 -5.17
C ILE A 24 -6.54 5.03 -5.47
N THR A 25 -7.56 4.47 -4.85
CA THR A 25 -8.95 4.91 -4.96
C THR A 25 -9.45 5.45 -3.62
N GLU A 26 -10.59 6.12 -3.63
CA GLU A 26 -11.26 6.55 -2.40
C GLU A 26 -11.48 5.39 -1.42
N ALA A 27 -11.83 4.21 -1.93
CA ALA A 27 -12.03 3.02 -1.11
C ALA A 27 -10.77 2.65 -0.29
N ASP A 28 -9.57 2.86 -0.83
CA ASP A 28 -8.33 2.59 -0.11
C ASP A 28 -8.14 3.56 1.06
N VAL A 29 -8.49 4.83 0.89
CA VAL A 29 -8.41 5.86 1.93
C VAL A 29 -9.44 5.59 3.03
N THR A 30 -10.68 5.25 2.65
CA THR A 30 -11.74 4.91 3.62
C THR A 30 -11.39 3.66 4.43
N LEU A 31 -10.87 2.62 3.78
CA LEU A 31 -10.44 1.39 4.47
C LEU A 31 -9.26 1.66 5.40
N PHE A 32 -8.30 2.49 4.99
CA PHE A 32 -7.20 2.90 5.85
C PHE A 32 -7.73 3.60 7.11
N ALA A 33 -8.60 4.61 6.98
CA ALA A 33 -9.21 5.31 8.10
C ALA A 33 -9.94 4.36 9.06
N GLY A 34 -10.71 3.40 8.51
CA GLY A 34 -11.42 2.39 9.30
C GLY A 34 -10.50 1.46 10.11
N ILE A 35 -9.32 1.12 9.58
CA ILE A 35 -8.36 0.23 10.25
C ILE A 35 -7.45 0.99 11.22
N SER A 36 -6.99 2.17 10.84
CA SER A 36 -6.05 2.98 11.63
C SER A 36 -6.74 3.82 12.71
N GLY A 37 -8.02 4.14 12.52
CA GLY A 37 -8.77 5.10 13.33
C GLY A 37 -8.49 6.57 12.96
N ASP A 38 -7.70 6.83 11.92
CA ASP A 38 -7.41 8.18 11.45
C ASP A 38 -8.51 8.69 10.51
N PHE A 39 -9.43 9.48 11.08
CA PHE A 39 -10.51 10.16 10.37
C PHE A 39 -10.25 11.67 10.26
N ASN A 40 -9.00 12.10 10.13
CA ASN A 40 -8.71 13.51 9.91
C ASN A 40 -9.53 14.02 8.70
N PRO A 41 -10.31 15.11 8.85
CA PRO A 41 -11.18 15.62 7.80
C PRO A 41 -10.45 15.96 6.50
N LEU A 42 -9.13 16.22 6.55
CA LEU A 42 -8.29 16.40 5.37
C LEU A 42 -8.30 15.18 4.43
N HIS A 43 -8.52 13.97 4.95
CA HIS A 43 -8.46 12.74 4.14
C HIS A 43 -9.84 12.25 3.69
N ILE A 44 -10.89 12.56 4.45
CA ILE A 44 -12.21 11.93 4.32
C ILE A 44 -13.33 12.92 3.96
N ASN A 45 -13.06 14.22 3.93
CA ASN A 45 -14.03 15.24 3.59
C ASN A 45 -13.49 16.14 2.48
N GLU A 46 -14.01 15.92 1.27
CA GLU A 46 -13.63 16.67 0.06
C GLU A 46 -13.83 18.19 0.19
N GLN A 47 -14.80 18.65 0.99
CA GLN A 47 -15.05 20.08 1.18
C GLN A 47 -14.04 20.73 2.14
N PHE A 48 -13.35 19.94 2.95
CA PHE A 48 -12.36 20.40 3.91
C PHE A 48 -10.92 20.25 3.39
N ALA A 49 -10.71 19.36 2.41
CA ALA A 49 -9.43 19.10 1.77
C ALA A 49 -9.05 20.20 0.75
#